data_AF-X1UA96-F1
#
_entry.id   AF-X1UA96-F1
#
_cell.length_a   1.000
_cell.length_b   1.000
_cell.length_c   1.000
_cell.angle_alpha   90.00
_cell.angle_beta   90.00
_cell.angle_gamma   90.00
#
_symmetry.space_group_name_H-M   'P 1'
#
loop_
_entity.id
_entity.type
_entity.pdbx_description
1 polymer ?
#
loop_
_entity_poly.entity_id
_entity_poly.type
_entity_poly.pdbx_seq_one_letter_code
_entity_poly.pdbx_strand_id
1 'polypeptide(L)'
;SETEDILKAELGKEVRTASIGPAGEKLSLISCIINKGRANARSGVGAVMGSKKLKAVAVIGTAKVPVANSEKVNNLRKKYVAMLKGPLADLFRNTGTCGINAASAHSGDSPVKNWGGVGISHSTLALLFTSFTYQSHSFNLVQHYHHSPLLRQGADPDYGHGATRDGEEEEEDLLKLGHDFPSTLPQEN
;
A
#
# COMPACT_ATOMS: atom_id res chain seq x y z
N SER A 1 -11.93 9.06 -2.20
CA SER A 1 -11.21 10.31 -1.82
C SER A 1 -12.10 11.45 -2.21
N GLU A 2 -12.20 12.51 -1.40
CA GLU A 2 -13.16 13.61 -1.62
C GLU A 2 -13.17 14.11 -3.07
N THR A 3 -11.99 14.38 -3.65
CA THR A 3 -11.86 14.81 -5.05
C THR A 3 -12.40 13.79 -6.06
N GLU A 4 -12.16 12.50 -5.85
CA GLU A 4 -12.69 11.45 -6.71
C GLU A 4 -14.22 11.32 -6.59
N ASP A 5 -14.75 11.49 -5.38
CA ASP A 5 -16.17 11.34 -5.11
C ASP A 5 -16.98 12.51 -5.69
N ILE A 6 -16.44 13.74 -5.61
CA ILE A 6 -16.97 14.92 -6.31
C ILE A 6 -16.98 14.69 -7.83
N LEU A 7 -15.85 14.27 -8.41
CA LEU A 7 -15.75 14.06 -9.86
C LEU A 7 -16.69 12.95 -10.37
N LYS A 8 -16.93 11.90 -9.57
CA LYS A 8 -17.93 10.87 -9.90
C LYS A 8 -19.35 11.38 -9.80
N ALA A 9 -19.64 12.26 -8.84
CA ALA A 9 -20.96 12.87 -8.71
C ALA A 9 -21.28 13.78 -9.91
N GLU A 10 -20.28 14.52 -10.40
CA GLU A 10 -20.43 15.45 -11.52
C GLU A 10 -20.39 14.77 -12.90
N LEU A 11 -19.46 13.83 -13.11
CA LEU A 11 -19.19 13.25 -14.45
C LEU A 11 -19.73 11.82 -14.61
N GLY A 12 -20.25 11.22 -13.54
CA GLY A 12 -20.80 9.86 -13.52
C GLY A 12 -19.84 8.78 -13.02
N LYS A 13 -20.40 7.61 -12.69
CA LYS A 13 -19.67 6.50 -12.02
C LYS A 13 -18.57 5.84 -12.85
N GLU A 14 -18.64 5.96 -14.17
CA GLU A 14 -17.68 5.36 -15.10
C GLU A 14 -16.34 6.11 -15.16
N VAL A 15 -16.29 7.34 -14.62
CA VAL A 15 -15.08 8.15 -14.63
C VAL A 15 -13.93 7.48 -13.86
N ARG A 16 -12.75 7.57 -14.43
CA ARG A 16 -11.49 7.24 -13.76
C ARG A 16 -10.70 8.50 -13.55
N THR A 17 -10.16 8.67 -12.36
CA THR A 17 -9.48 9.89 -11.95
C THR A 17 -8.06 9.58 -11.51
N ALA A 18 -7.16 10.52 -11.78
CA ALA A 18 -5.84 10.60 -11.17
C ALA A 18 -5.73 11.97 -10.52
N SER A 19 -5.57 12.02 -9.20
CA SER A 19 -5.63 13.27 -8.44
C SER A 19 -4.48 13.41 -7.44
N ILE A 20 -4.21 14.66 -7.05
CA ILE A 20 -3.28 14.99 -5.96
C ILE A 20 -4.06 15.38 -4.70
N GLY A 21 -3.49 15.06 -3.54
CA GLY A 21 -3.97 15.56 -2.25
C GLY A 21 -3.33 16.89 -1.84
N PRO A 22 -3.60 17.36 -0.61
CA PRO A 22 -3.02 18.59 -0.06
C PRO A 22 -1.48 18.62 -0.10
N ALA A 23 -0.83 17.46 0.02
CA ALA A 23 0.62 17.36 -0.09
C ALA A 23 1.15 17.75 -1.47
N GLY A 24 0.42 17.42 -2.54
CA GLY A 24 0.77 17.82 -3.91
C GLY A 24 0.52 19.31 -4.14
N GLU A 25 -0.59 19.85 -3.61
CA GLU A 25 -0.92 21.28 -3.67
C GLU A 25 0.14 22.15 -2.97
N LYS A 26 0.67 21.66 -1.84
CA LYS A 26 1.75 22.31 -1.08
C LYS A 26 3.16 21.97 -1.59
N LEU A 27 3.28 21.33 -2.76
CA LEU A 27 4.55 21.02 -3.43
C LEU A 27 5.51 20.13 -2.61
N SER A 28 4.99 19.23 -1.79
CA SER A 28 5.84 18.28 -1.05
C SER A 28 6.56 17.33 -2.02
N LEU A 29 7.88 17.24 -1.91
CA LEU A 29 8.73 16.41 -2.79
C LEU A 29 8.45 14.90 -2.68
N ILE A 30 7.76 14.47 -1.62
CA ILE A 30 7.33 13.09 -1.40
C ILE A 30 5.84 12.88 -1.73
N SER A 31 5.18 13.87 -2.33
CA SER A 31 3.77 13.76 -2.72
C SER A 31 3.57 12.86 -3.94
N CYS A 32 2.39 12.24 -3.98
CA CYS A 32 2.02 11.23 -4.95
C CYS A 32 0.78 11.63 -5.75
N ILE A 33 0.53 10.88 -6.83
CA ILE A 33 -0.75 10.90 -7.56
C ILE A 33 -1.51 9.62 -7.21
N ILE A 34 -2.79 9.75 -6.85
CA ILE A 34 -3.65 8.66 -6.42
C ILE A 34 -4.76 8.38 -7.45
N ASN A 35 -5.06 7.09 -7.66
CA ASN A 35 -6.21 6.59 -8.42
C ASN A 35 -6.76 5.32 -7.75
N LYS A 36 -7.96 5.36 -7.14
CA LYS A 36 -8.62 4.18 -6.51
C LYS A 36 -7.68 3.28 -5.70
N GLY A 37 -6.98 3.86 -4.73
CA GLY A 37 -6.03 3.14 -3.86
C GLY A 37 -4.69 2.78 -4.53
N ARG A 38 -4.45 3.19 -5.79
CA ARG A 38 -3.17 3.07 -6.47
C ARG A 38 -2.40 4.37 -6.37
N ALA A 39 -1.09 4.27 -6.09
CA ALA A 39 -0.23 5.43 -5.88
C ALA A 39 0.96 5.44 -6.83
N ASN A 40 1.11 6.52 -7.60
CA ASN A 40 2.40 6.89 -8.18
C ASN A 40 3.17 7.67 -7.12
N ALA A 41 3.83 6.92 -6.24
CA ALA A 41 4.26 7.41 -4.93
C ALA A 41 5.62 8.11 -4.86
N ARG A 42 6.47 7.93 -5.87
CA ARG A 42 7.90 8.32 -5.81
C ARG A 42 8.21 9.45 -6.79
N SER A 43 9.40 10.02 -6.63
CA SER A 43 9.96 11.07 -7.51
C SER A 43 9.19 12.39 -7.55
N GLY A 44 8.34 12.66 -6.55
CA GLY A 44 7.66 13.95 -6.40
C GLY A 44 6.68 14.28 -7.52
N VAL A 45 6.15 13.27 -8.23
CA VAL A 45 5.21 13.49 -9.35
C VAL A 45 3.94 14.23 -8.92
N GLY A 46 3.53 14.11 -7.65
CA GLY A 46 2.43 14.91 -7.09
C GLY A 46 2.75 16.41 -7.03
N ALA A 47 3.99 16.78 -6.67
CA ALA A 47 4.41 18.18 -6.60
C ALA A 47 4.54 18.79 -8.00
N VAL A 48 4.96 18.01 -9.00
CA VAL A 48 4.99 18.45 -10.39
C VAL A 48 3.58 18.82 -10.86
N MET A 49 2.58 17.98 -10.57
CA MET A 49 1.18 18.25 -10.90
C MET A 49 0.63 19.47 -10.13
N GLY A 50 0.97 19.59 -8.84
CA GLY A 50 0.60 20.73 -8.00
C GLY A 50 1.20 22.07 -8.44
N SER A 51 2.46 22.09 -8.88
CA SER A 51 3.13 23.31 -9.40
C SER A 51 2.46 23.87 -10.65
N LYS A 52 1.73 23.03 -11.37
CA LYS A 52 0.91 23.40 -12.54
C LYS A 52 -0.53 23.75 -12.17
N LYS A 53 -0.86 23.82 -10.88
CA LYS A 53 -2.21 24.07 -10.35
C LYS A 53 -3.25 23.08 -10.91
N LEU A 54 -2.84 21.83 -11.17
CA LEU A 54 -3.71 20.79 -11.71
C LEU A 54 -4.14 19.86 -10.57
N LYS A 55 -5.42 19.88 -10.18
CA LYS A 55 -5.94 19.07 -9.07
C LYS A 55 -6.16 17.60 -9.43
N ALA A 56 -6.72 17.35 -10.62
CA ALA A 56 -7.06 16.02 -11.08
C ALA A 56 -7.13 15.96 -12.61
N VAL A 57 -6.96 14.76 -13.14
CA VAL A 57 -7.31 14.40 -14.51
C VAL A 57 -8.41 13.34 -14.44
N ALA A 58 -9.54 13.62 -15.08
CA ALA A 58 -10.70 12.73 -15.16
C ALA A 58 -10.87 12.25 -16.60
N VAL A 59 -11.01 10.93 -16.80
CA VAL A 59 -11.10 10.32 -18.13
C VAL A 59 -12.26 9.33 -18.17
N ILE A 60 -13.05 9.40 -19.25
CA ILE A 60 -14.04 8.40 -19.64
C ILE A 60 -13.62 7.88 -21.02
N GLY A 61 -13.37 6.58 -21.13
CA GLY A 61 -12.90 5.95 -22.37
C GLY A 61 -13.84 4.85 -22.83
N THR A 62 -14.44 5.01 -24.01
CA THR A 62 -15.31 3.99 -24.65
C THR A 62 -14.67 3.38 -25.90
N ALA A 63 -13.53 3.92 -26.34
CA ALA A 63 -12.84 3.46 -27.54
C ALA A 63 -12.29 2.04 -27.36
N LYS A 64 -12.46 1.20 -28.38
CA LYS A 64 -11.82 -0.11 -28.43
C LYS A 64 -10.33 0.05 -28.76
N VAL A 65 -9.46 -0.58 -27.98
CA VAL A 65 -8.02 -0.60 -28.24
C VAL A 65 -7.76 -1.53 -29.44
N PRO A 66 -7.14 -1.05 -30.54
CA PRO A 66 -6.81 -1.90 -31.67
C PRO A 66 -5.71 -2.89 -31.27
N VAL A 67 -5.95 -4.17 -31.55
CA VAL A 67 -4.99 -5.25 -31.27
C VAL A 67 -4.60 -5.89 -32.60
N ALA A 68 -3.30 -5.86 -32.93
CA ALA A 68 -2.80 -6.35 -34.21
C ALA A 68 -3.09 -7.85 -34.45
N ASN A 69 -3.00 -8.68 -33.40
CA ASN A 69 -3.36 -10.09 -33.47
C ASN A 69 -4.03 -10.51 -32.14
N SER A 70 -5.36 -10.45 -32.12
CA SER A 70 -6.18 -10.73 -30.92
C SER A 70 -6.07 -12.19 -30.47
N GLU A 71 -5.97 -13.12 -31.42
CA GLU A 71 -5.84 -14.55 -31.14
C GLU A 71 -4.52 -14.86 -30.41
N LYS A 72 -3.41 -14.33 -30.92
CA LYS A 72 -2.08 -14.50 -30.30
C LYS A 72 -2.04 -13.92 -28.89
N VAL A 73 -2.61 -12.74 -28.68
CA VAL A 73 -2.70 -12.13 -27.34
C VAL A 73 -3.50 -13.00 -26.38
N ASN A 74 -4.65 -13.53 -26.82
CA ASN A 74 -5.47 -14.40 -26.00
C ASN A 74 -4.76 -15.73 -25.66
N ASN A 75 -4.05 -16.32 -26.61
CA ASN A 75 -3.28 -17.55 -26.39
C ASN A 75 -2.12 -17.33 -25.41
N LEU A 76 -1.40 -16.22 -25.53
CA LEU A 76 -0.34 -15.83 -24.58
C LEU A 76 -0.90 -15.58 -23.18
N ARG A 77 -2.03 -14.86 -23.08
CA ARG A 77 -2.72 -14.65 -21.80
C ARG A 77 -3.02 -15.98 -21.13
N LYS A 78 -3.66 -16.93 -21.83
CA LYS A 78 -3.98 -18.26 -21.28
C LYS A 78 -2.73 -19.00 -20.82
N LYS A 79 -1.65 -18.98 -21.62
CA LYS A 79 -0.38 -19.61 -21.29
C LYS A 79 0.22 -19.05 -20.00
N TYR A 80 0.37 -17.74 -19.89
CA TYR A 80 1.01 -17.13 -18.71
C TYR A 80 0.13 -17.20 -17.47
N VAL A 81 -1.19 -17.09 -17.59
CA VAL A 81 -2.11 -17.30 -16.47
C VAL A 81 -1.99 -18.70 -15.90
N ALA A 82 -1.89 -19.71 -16.75
CA ALA A 82 -1.71 -21.09 -16.30
C ALA A 82 -0.38 -21.30 -15.56
N MET A 83 0.64 -20.47 -15.83
CA MET A 83 1.93 -20.49 -15.13
C MET A 83 1.93 -19.77 -13.78
N LEU A 84 0.95 -18.91 -13.49
CA LEU A 84 0.84 -18.17 -12.22
C LEU A 84 0.26 -19.06 -11.10
N LYS A 85 0.92 -20.19 -10.84
CA LYS A 85 0.55 -21.20 -9.84
C LYS A 85 1.73 -21.50 -8.92
N GLY A 86 1.43 -22.06 -7.76
CA GLY A 86 2.43 -22.53 -6.80
C GLY A 86 2.53 -21.65 -5.56
N PRO A 87 3.37 -22.06 -4.59
CA PRO A 87 3.35 -21.50 -3.24
C PRO A 87 3.55 -19.98 -3.17
N LEU A 88 4.42 -19.43 -4.02
CA LEU A 88 4.66 -17.99 -4.08
C LEU A 88 3.44 -17.22 -4.64
N ALA A 89 2.75 -17.78 -5.64
CA ALA A 89 1.53 -17.19 -6.18
C ALA A 89 0.39 -17.23 -5.15
N ASP A 90 0.31 -18.30 -4.35
CA ASP A 90 -0.69 -18.46 -3.29
C ASP A 90 -0.43 -17.50 -2.13
N LEU A 91 0.83 -17.29 -1.75
CA LEU A 91 1.24 -16.26 -0.79
C LEU A 91 0.72 -14.89 -1.25
N PHE A 92 1.11 -14.41 -2.44
CA PHE A 92 0.67 -13.10 -2.93
C PHE A 92 -0.84 -12.98 -3.10
N ARG A 93 -1.55 -14.07 -3.41
CA ARG A 93 -3.02 -14.03 -3.54
C ARG A 93 -3.72 -13.86 -2.20
N ASN A 94 -3.22 -14.52 -1.15
CA ASN A 94 -3.85 -14.55 0.16
C ASN A 94 -3.45 -13.35 1.01
N THR A 95 -2.17 -12.98 0.98
CA THR A 95 -1.63 -11.92 1.84
C THR A 95 -1.33 -10.63 1.09
N GLY A 96 -1.37 -10.62 -0.24
CA GLY A 96 -0.82 -9.51 -1.02
C GLY A 96 0.70 -9.39 -0.84
N THR A 97 1.25 -8.23 -1.19
CA THR A 97 2.71 -7.98 -1.10
C THR A 97 3.22 -7.97 0.35
N CYS A 98 2.39 -7.62 1.34
CA CYS A 98 2.85 -7.55 2.73
C CYS A 98 3.22 -8.92 3.33
N GLY A 99 2.84 -10.03 2.69
CA GLY A 99 3.23 -11.38 3.11
C GLY A 99 4.74 -11.63 3.14
N ILE A 100 5.53 -10.81 2.45
CA ILE A 100 6.99 -10.93 2.45
C ILE A 100 7.66 -10.10 3.56
N ASN A 101 6.92 -9.24 4.27
CA ASN A 101 7.50 -8.28 5.21
C ASN A 101 8.31 -8.96 6.33
N ALA A 102 7.80 -10.06 6.89
CA ALA A 102 8.49 -10.81 7.95
C ALA A 102 9.80 -11.45 7.43
N ALA A 103 9.77 -12.00 6.21
CA ALA A 103 10.95 -12.56 5.56
C ALA A 103 12.00 -11.46 5.28
N SER A 104 11.59 -10.31 4.73
CA SER A 104 12.47 -9.16 4.48
C SER A 104 13.09 -8.62 5.78
N ALA A 105 12.33 -8.57 6.88
CA ALA A 105 12.85 -8.14 8.17
C ALA A 105 13.90 -9.09 8.75
N HIS A 106 13.72 -10.39 8.53
CA HIS A 106 14.66 -11.42 8.96
C HIS A 106 15.93 -11.45 8.11
N SER A 107 15.81 -11.25 6.79
CA SER A 107 16.94 -11.25 5.86
C SER A 107 17.75 -9.95 5.86
N GLY A 108 17.31 -8.92 6.59
CA GLY A 108 17.92 -7.58 6.59
C GLY A 108 17.59 -6.74 5.35
N ASP A 109 16.56 -7.14 4.59
CA ASP A 109 16.02 -6.42 3.43
C ASP A 109 14.87 -5.46 3.81
N SER A 110 14.73 -5.18 5.11
CA SER A 110 13.81 -4.16 5.63
C SER A 110 14.60 -3.06 6.35
N PRO A 111 14.16 -1.79 6.27
CA PRO A 111 14.84 -0.66 6.88
C PRO A 111 14.66 -0.60 8.41
N VAL A 112 15.17 -1.61 9.13
CA VAL A 112 15.13 -1.65 10.60
C VAL A 112 16.18 -0.69 11.16
N LYS A 113 15.75 0.24 12.02
CA LYS A 113 16.61 1.31 12.61
C LYS A 113 17.41 2.05 11.53
N ASN A 114 16.74 2.50 10.46
CA ASN A 114 17.38 3.16 9.32
C ASN A 114 18.54 2.33 8.72
N TRP A 115 18.27 1.07 8.41
CA TRP A 115 19.26 0.10 7.91
C TRP A 115 20.38 -0.26 8.88
N GLY A 116 20.23 0.06 10.17
CA GLY A 116 21.21 -0.22 11.22
C GLY A 116 21.18 -1.65 11.78
N GLY A 117 20.29 -2.52 11.30
CA GLY A 117 20.24 -3.92 11.74
C GLY A 117 19.12 -4.75 11.11
N VAL A 118 18.90 -5.94 11.66
CA VAL A 118 17.80 -6.86 11.29
C VAL A 118 16.79 -6.96 12.43
N GLY A 119 15.53 -7.27 12.12
CA GLY A 119 14.42 -7.33 13.08
C GLY A 119 14.45 -8.55 14.01
N ILE A 120 15.59 -8.84 14.63
CA ILE A 120 15.81 -10.05 15.46
C ILE A 120 16.24 -9.71 16.90
N SER A 121 16.50 -8.44 17.25
CA SER A 121 16.68 -8.07 18.65
C SER A 121 15.31 -7.86 19.30
N HIS A 122 14.75 -8.91 19.91
CA HIS A 122 14.11 -8.96 21.25
C HIS A 122 13.34 -10.29 21.36
N SER A 123 13.91 -11.17 22.17
CA SER A 123 13.48 -12.55 22.42
C SER A 123 12.02 -12.66 22.89
N THR A 124 11.36 -13.71 22.42
CA THR A 124 10.16 -14.38 22.99
C THR A 124 8.80 -13.65 23.01
N LEU A 125 8.70 -12.32 23.08
CA LEU A 125 7.38 -11.64 23.15
C LEU A 125 6.75 -11.33 21.78
N ALA A 126 7.55 -11.21 20.71
CA ALA A 126 7.06 -10.82 19.37
C ALA A 126 6.19 -11.89 18.68
N LEU A 127 6.40 -13.18 18.99
CA LEU A 127 5.64 -14.28 18.38
C LEU A 127 4.17 -14.36 18.86
N LEU A 128 3.90 -13.88 20.08
CA LEU A 128 2.54 -13.81 20.62
C LEU A 128 1.74 -12.67 19.96
N PHE A 129 2.40 -11.55 19.62
CA PHE A 129 1.75 -10.41 18.96
C PHE A 129 1.40 -10.66 17.49
N THR A 130 2.25 -11.38 16.74
CA THR A 130 1.95 -11.78 15.36
C THR A 130 0.74 -12.71 15.28
N SER A 131 0.51 -13.55 16.29
CA SER A 131 -0.63 -14.46 16.32
C SER A 131 -1.93 -13.72 16.64
N PHE A 132 -1.89 -12.73 17.53
CA PHE A 132 -3.07 -11.95 17.93
C PHE A 132 -3.53 -10.97 16.83
N THR A 133 -2.59 -10.33 16.12
CA THR A 133 -2.90 -9.45 14.97
C THR A 133 -3.42 -10.22 13.76
N TYR A 134 -2.94 -11.45 13.54
CA TYR A 134 -3.41 -12.33 12.46
C TYR A 134 -4.84 -12.83 12.69
N GLN A 135 -5.20 -13.14 13.94
CA GLN A 135 -6.55 -13.62 14.28
C GLN A 135 -7.62 -12.51 14.16
N SER A 136 -7.26 -11.26 14.46
CA SER A 136 -8.17 -10.11 14.38
C SER A 136 -8.47 -9.62 12.95
N HIS A 137 -7.66 -10.00 11.95
CA HIS A 137 -7.85 -9.62 10.53
C HIS A 137 -8.88 -10.48 9.77
N SER A 138 -9.62 -11.35 10.46
CA SER A 138 -10.70 -12.15 9.86
C SER A 138 -11.97 -11.33 9.50
N PHE A 139 -11.94 -10.00 9.63
CA PHE A 139 -12.98 -9.11 9.12
C PHE A 139 -12.70 -8.76 7.65
N ASN A 140 -13.62 -9.17 6.78
CA ASN A 140 -13.56 -9.09 5.32
C ASN A 140 -13.00 -7.77 4.76
N LEU A 141 -11.78 -7.80 4.24
CA LEU A 141 -11.23 -6.76 3.38
C LEU A 141 -11.68 -6.96 1.92
N VAL A 142 -12.40 -5.96 1.39
CA VAL A 142 -12.78 -5.93 -0.04
C VAL A 142 -11.57 -5.51 -0.87
N GLN A 143 -10.93 -6.48 -1.53
CA GLN A 143 -9.79 -6.23 -2.42
C GLN A 143 -10.24 -5.75 -3.83
N HIS A 144 -9.71 -4.62 -4.32
CA HIS A 144 -10.09 -4.03 -5.62
C HIS A 144 -9.12 -4.30 -6.80
N TYR A 145 -9.69 -4.26 -8.01
CA TYR A 145 -9.15 -4.80 -9.27
C TYR A 145 -8.04 -3.97 -9.95
N HIS A 146 -7.11 -4.65 -10.64
CA HIS A 146 -6.40 -4.10 -11.80
C HIS A 146 -7.18 -4.40 -13.08
N HIS A 147 -6.91 -3.65 -14.16
CA HIS A 147 -7.52 -3.85 -15.50
C HIS A 147 -7.23 -5.24 -16.11
N SER A 148 -6.45 -6.09 -15.43
CA SER A 148 -6.27 -7.52 -15.69
C SER A 148 -6.23 -8.30 -14.36
N PRO A 149 -7.09 -9.32 -14.14
CA PRO A 149 -7.41 -9.86 -12.81
C PRO A 149 -6.46 -10.95 -12.27
N LEU A 150 -5.22 -11.04 -12.76
CA LEU A 150 -4.46 -12.29 -12.67
C LEU A 150 -3.59 -12.43 -11.41
N LEU A 151 -3.22 -11.30 -10.78
CA LEU A 151 -2.54 -11.25 -9.49
C LEU A 151 -3.18 -10.14 -8.65
N ARG A 152 -3.85 -10.53 -7.56
CA ARG A 152 -4.54 -9.62 -6.62
C ARG A 152 -3.55 -9.27 -5.52
N GLN A 153 -3.06 -8.03 -5.49
CA GLN A 153 -1.97 -7.63 -4.57
C GLN A 153 -2.26 -6.32 -3.81
N GLY A 154 -3.48 -5.80 -3.83
CA GLY A 154 -3.86 -4.61 -3.07
C GLY A 154 -4.62 -4.97 -1.79
N ALA A 155 -4.19 -4.45 -0.65
CA ALA A 155 -4.99 -4.37 0.58
C ALA A 155 -5.54 -2.94 0.70
N ASP A 156 -6.80 -2.79 1.09
CA ASP A 156 -7.48 -1.50 1.26
C ASP A 156 -7.48 -1.12 2.75
N PRO A 157 -7.05 0.07 3.15
CA PRO A 157 -7.16 0.53 4.54
C PRO A 157 -8.50 1.22 4.89
N ASP A 158 -9.43 1.43 3.94
CA ASP A 158 -10.67 2.18 4.25
C ASP A 158 -11.72 1.34 5.00
N TYR A 159 -11.80 1.55 6.32
CA TYR A 159 -12.98 1.27 7.14
C TYR A 159 -13.44 2.56 7.85
N GLY A 160 -14.64 3.03 7.47
CA GLY A 160 -15.64 3.68 8.34
C GLY A 160 -15.27 4.98 9.08
N HIS A 161 -16.00 6.05 8.77
CA HIS A 161 -16.30 7.13 9.73
C HIS A 161 -16.70 6.56 11.10
N GLY A 162 -15.80 6.63 12.09
CA GLY A 162 -16.10 6.18 13.45
C GLY A 162 -14.90 5.75 14.30
N ALA A 163 -13.69 6.26 14.06
CA ALA A 163 -12.63 6.15 15.07
C ALA A 163 -12.89 7.23 16.14
N THR A 164 -13.46 6.82 17.28
CA THR A 164 -13.39 7.61 18.51
C THR A 164 -11.92 7.82 18.88
N ARG A 165 -11.67 8.92 19.59
CA ARG A 165 -10.40 9.51 20.03
C ARG A 165 -9.45 8.61 20.84
N ASP A 166 -9.67 7.31 20.86
CA ASP A 166 -9.03 6.39 21.81
C ASP A 166 -7.79 5.70 21.20
N GLY A 167 -7.56 5.80 19.89
CA GLY A 167 -6.40 5.21 19.21
C GLY A 167 -5.15 6.10 19.11
N GLU A 168 -5.28 7.41 19.34
CA GLU A 168 -4.13 8.34 19.30
C GLU A 168 -3.33 8.36 20.61
N GLU A 169 -3.91 7.91 21.74
CA GLU A 169 -3.19 7.83 23.02
C GLU A 169 -2.26 6.59 23.11
N GLU A 170 -2.61 5.47 22.47
CA GLU A 170 -1.75 4.26 22.51
C GLU A 170 -0.50 4.37 21.62
N GLU A 171 -0.56 5.07 20.49
CA GLU A 171 0.62 5.25 19.60
C GLU A 171 1.64 6.24 20.21
N GLU A 172 1.17 7.26 20.95
CA GLU A 172 2.04 8.15 21.72
C GLU A 172 2.73 7.44 22.90
N ASP A 173 2.04 6.55 23.61
CA ASP A 173 2.62 5.80 24.74
C ASP A 173 3.63 4.74 24.27
N LEU A 174 3.42 4.13 23.09
CA LEU A 174 4.38 3.21 22.47
C LEU A 174 5.65 3.90 21.97
N LEU A 175 5.56 5.16 21.52
CA LEU A 175 6.72 5.97 21.15
C LEU A 175 7.49 6.48 22.39
N LYS A 176 6.80 6.78 23.50
CA LYS A 176 7.42 7.18 24.77
C LYS A 176 8.19 6.03 25.44
N LEU A 177 7.69 4.80 25.37
CA LEU A 177 8.37 3.61 25.90
C LEU A 177 9.67 3.25 25.15
N GLY A 178 9.84 3.72 23.91
CA GLY A 178 11.08 3.51 23.13
C GLY A 178 12.21 4.48 23.47
N HIS A 179 11.97 5.49 24.30
CA HIS A 179 12.90 6.61 24.53
C HIS A 179 13.67 6.54 25.87
N ASP A 180 13.31 5.63 26.78
CA ASP A 180 13.96 5.46 28.09
C ASP A 180 14.83 4.19 28.16
N PHE A 181 16.06 4.27 27.67
CA PHE A 181 17.16 3.43 28.15
C PHE A 181 18.41 4.31 28.38
N PRO A 182 18.98 4.36 29.59
CA PRO A 182 20.13 5.20 29.88
C PRO A 182 21.37 4.73 29.10
N SER A 183 22.05 5.68 28.47
CA SER A 183 23.17 5.52 27.54
C SER A 183 24.52 5.24 28.21
N THR A 184 24.58 4.41 29.25
CA THR A 184 25.84 4.07 29.94
C THR A 184 26.03 2.57 30.03
N LEU A 185 26.86 2.03 29.13
CA LEU A 185 27.44 0.67 29.26
C LEU A 185 28.57 0.71 30.30
N PRO A 186 28.64 -0.23 31.28
CA PRO A 186 29.78 -0.32 32.17
C PRO A 186 31.00 -0.85 31.41
N GLN A 187 32.15 -0.20 31.59
CA GLN A 187 33.44 -0.71 31.13
C GLN A 187 33.94 -1.76 32.12
N GLU A 188 34.10 -3.01 31.65
CA GLU A 188 34.75 -4.07 32.43
C GLU A 188 36.27 -3.93 32.35
N ASN A 189 36.92 -3.99 33.53
CA ASN A 189 38.36 -4.21 33.72
C ASN A 189 38.63 -5.71 33.86
#